data_AF-A0A9P8QUR5-F1
#
_entry.id   AF-A0A9P8QUR5-F1
#
_cell.length_a   1.000
_cell.length_b   1.000
_cell.length_c   1.000
_cell.angle_alpha   90.00
_cell.angle_beta   90.00
_cell.angle_gamma   90.00
#
_symmetry.space_group_name_H-M   'P 1'
#
loop_
_entity.id
_entity.type
_entity.pdbx_description
1 polymer ?
#
loop_
_entity_poly.entity_id
_entity_poly.type
_entity_poly.pdbx_seq_one_letter_code
_entity_poly.pdbx_strand_id
1 'polypeptide(L)'
;MKLADAMGVQHQRVSEPDKLVDALSWLINTDGPALLGVIAGKKVPVLPMVPGGSALHEFLVFDGGEICNAPKENTVVNQDMLTQSTEKDKQRRELMKERTKGVHS
;
A
#
# COMPACT_ATOMS: atom_id res chain seq x y z
N MET A 1 15.87 -5.16 17.80
CA MET A 1 15.63 -5.50 16.38
C MET A 1 17.00 -5.93 15.88
N LYS A 2 17.26 -7.24 15.75
CA LYS A 2 18.63 -7.81 15.94
C LYS A 2 19.71 -7.25 15.01
N LEU A 3 19.34 -6.83 13.80
CA LEU A 3 20.27 -6.22 12.85
C LEU A 3 20.75 -4.84 13.32
N ALA A 4 19.83 -3.99 13.78
CA ALA A 4 20.17 -2.65 14.26
C ALA A 4 20.98 -2.71 15.56
N ASP A 5 20.62 -3.66 16.45
CA ASP A 5 21.39 -3.96 17.68
C ASP A 5 22.85 -4.31 17.35
N ALA A 6 23.07 -5.18 16.36
CA ALA A 6 24.41 -5.60 15.96
C ALA A 6 25.25 -4.49 15.31
N MET A 7 24.59 -3.47 14.74
CA MET A 7 25.24 -2.33 14.09
C MET A 7 25.40 -1.12 15.03
N GLY A 8 24.93 -1.21 16.28
CA GLY A 8 24.97 -0.10 17.24
C GLY A 8 24.05 1.07 16.88
N VAL A 9 22.96 0.81 16.17
CA VAL A 9 22.04 1.83 15.65
C VAL A 9 20.76 1.88 16.50
N GLN A 10 20.31 3.09 16.83
CA GLN A 10 19.04 3.31 17.54
C GLN A 10 17.89 2.84 16.66
N HIS A 11 16.90 2.15 17.22
CA HIS A 11 15.86 1.56 16.38
C HIS A 11 14.50 1.44 17.05
N GLN A 12 13.46 1.50 16.22
CA GLN A 12 12.07 1.29 16.62
C GLN A 12 11.33 0.51 15.53
N ARG A 13 10.24 -0.17 15.91
CA ARG A 13 9.34 -0.85 14.97
C ARG A 13 7.90 -0.43 15.23
N VAL A 14 7.15 -0.16 14.16
CA VAL A 14 5.74 0.24 14.21
C VAL A 14 4.91 -0.74 13.38
N SER A 15 3.88 -1.29 14.02
CA SER A 15 2.88 -2.16 13.38
C SER A 15 1.48 -1.55 13.36
N GLU A 16 1.23 -0.58 14.22
CA GLU A 16 -0.08 0.06 14.39
C GLU A 16 -0.06 1.45 13.74
N PRO A 17 -1.06 1.80 12.91
CA PRO A 17 -1.12 3.10 12.24
C PRO A 17 -1.12 4.28 13.20
N ASP A 18 -1.78 4.15 14.35
CA ASP A 18 -1.97 5.25 15.32
C ASP A 18 -0.63 5.74 15.93
N LYS A 19 0.36 4.84 16.04
CA LYS A 19 1.69 5.14 16.59
C LYS A 19 2.68 5.66 15.54
N LEU A 20 2.26 5.79 14.29
CA LEU A 20 3.15 6.13 13.18
C LEU A 20 3.70 7.55 13.30
N VAL A 21 2.85 8.51 13.67
CA VAL A 21 3.25 9.92 13.80
C VAL A 21 4.31 10.07 14.90
N ASP A 22 4.06 9.49 16.07
CA ASP A 22 5.01 9.54 17.20
C ASP A 22 6.36 8.93 16.85
N ALA A 23 6.36 7.79 16.15
CA ALA A 23 7.59 7.12 15.74
C ALA A 23 8.35 7.90 14.65
N LEU A 24 7.66 8.60 13.76
CA LEU A 24 8.28 9.52 12.79
C LEU A 24 8.88 10.73 13.51
N SER A 25 8.16 11.29 14.49
CA SER A 25 8.68 12.37 15.33
C SER A 25 9.92 11.92 16.11
N TRP A 26 9.95 10.70 16.65
CA TRP A 26 11.15 10.12 17.26
C TRP A 26 12.30 10.01 16.25
N LEU A 27 12.06 9.46 15.06
CA LEU A 27 13.10 9.26 14.04
C LEU A 27 13.76 10.58 13.61
N ILE A 28 12.97 11.64 13.44
CA ILE A 28 13.46 12.96 12.98
C ILE A 28 14.24 13.69 14.09
N ASN A 29 13.81 13.56 15.34
CA ASN A 29 14.40 14.29 16.47
C ASN A 29 15.50 13.51 17.20
N THR A 30 15.79 12.27 16.78
CA THR A 30 16.87 11.47 17.38
C THR A 30 18.21 11.91 16.82
N ASP A 31 19.15 12.26 17.71
CA ASP A 31 20.51 12.55 17.32
C ASP A 31 21.26 11.27 16.93
N GLY A 32 21.88 11.28 15.75
CA GLY A 32 22.71 10.18 15.25
C GLY A 32 21.95 9.16 14.40
N PRO A 33 22.56 8.00 14.11
CA PRO A 33 21.96 7.00 13.23
C PRO A 33 20.77 6.32 13.89
N ALA A 34 19.62 6.34 13.21
CA ALA A 34 18.37 5.73 13.66
C ALA A 34 17.70 4.92 12.54
N LEU A 35 17.04 3.82 12.91
CA LEU A 35 16.34 2.90 12.01
C LEU A 35 14.90 2.68 12.46
N LEU A 36 13.95 3.02 11.60
CA LEU A 36 12.52 2.80 11.83
C LEU A 36 11.98 1.70 10.92
N GLY A 37 11.55 0.58 11.51
CA GLY A 37 10.89 -0.51 10.80
C GLY A 37 9.38 -0.34 10.78
N VAL A 38 8.80 0.06 9.64
CA VAL A 38 7.34 0.19 9.48
C VAL A 38 6.77 -1.07 8.82
N ILE A 39 5.78 -1.70 9.46
CA ILE A 39 5.05 -2.81 8.86
C ILE A 39 3.90 -2.25 8.02
N ALA A 40 4.08 -2.22 6.70
CA ALA A 40 3.04 -1.82 5.76
C ALA A 40 2.12 -3.00 5.37
N GLY A 41 0.93 -2.67 4.87
CA GLY A 41 0.02 -3.65 4.27
C GLY A 41 0.68 -4.40 3.11
N LYS A 42 0.52 -5.72 3.09
CA LYS A 42 1.04 -6.55 2.00
C LYS A 42 0.11 -6.45 0.77
N LYS A 43 0.70 -6.54 -0.43
CA LYS A 43 -0.02 -6.60 -1.72
C LYS A 43 -0.86 -5.37 -2.05
N VAL A 44 -0.35 -4.18 -1.74
CA VAL A 44 -0.92 -2.91 -2.22
C VAL A 44 -0.18 -2.52 -3.51
N PRO A 45 -0.87 -2.38 -4.66
CA PRO A 45 -0.25 -1.96 -5.91
C PRO A 45 0.08 -0.46 -5.88
N VAL A 46 1.13 -0.08 -6.61
CA VAL A 46 1.46 1.34 -6.84
C VAL A 46 0.59 1.85 -7.99
N LEU A 47 -0.11 2.96 -7.76
CA LEU A 47 -1.00 3.61 -8.73
C LEU A 47 -0.70 5.12 -8.75
N PRO A 48 -0.87 5.82 -9.90
CA PRO A 48 -1.35 5.30 -11.18
C PRO A 48 -0.31 4.46 -11.94
N MET A 49 -0.77 3.46 -12.68
CA MET A 49 0.10 2.55 -13.45
C MET A 49 -0.40 2.43 -14.90
N VAL A 50 0.51 2.54 -15.87
CA VAL A 50 0.22 2.22 -17.28
C VAL A 50 0.64 0.77 -17.56
N PRO A 51 -0.28 -0.11 -17.98
CA PRO A 51 0.06 -1.48 -18.36
C PRO A 51 0.97 -1.53 -19.60
N GLY A 52 1.82 -2.55 -19.68
CA GLY A 52 2.66 -2.75 -20.87
C GLY A 52 1.82 -2.98 -22.12
N GLY A 53 2.08 -2.20 -23.17
CA GLY A 53 1.29 -2.23 -24.42
C GLY A 53 0.10 -1.27 -24.46
N SER A 54 -0.19 -0.55 -23.37
CA SER A 54 -1.21 0.50 -23.31
C SER A 54 -0.63 1.88 -23.61
N ALA A 55 -1.47 2.78 -24.12
CA ALA A 55 -1.09 4.17 -24.35
C ALA A 55 -1.10 4.98 -23.04
N LEU A 56 -0.38 6.11 -22.99
CA LEU A 56 -0.22 6.91 -21.77
C LEU A 56 -1.55 7.41 -21.19
N HIS A 57 -2.59 7.54 -22.01
CA HIS A 57 -3.94 7.96 -21.59
C HIS A 57 -4.81 6.80 -21.07
N GLU A 58 -4.30 5.57 -21.11
CA GLU A 58 -4.97 4.35 -20.62
C GLU A 58 -4.36 3.93 -19.26
N PHE A 59 -4.11 4.91 -18.39
CA PHE A 59 -3.56 4.65 -17.06
C PHE A 59 -4.63 4.16 -16.09
N LEU A 60 -4.23 3.26 -15.20
CA LEU A 60 -5.04 2.75 -14.10
C LEU A 60 -4.98 3.73 -12.93
N VAL A 61 -6.13 4.13 -12.40
CA VAL A 61 -6.25 5.08 -11.28
C VAL A 61 -6.81 4.35 -10.07
N PHE A 62 -6.40 4.81 -8.88
CA PHE A 62 -7.02 4.43 -7.62
C PHE A 62 -8.17 5.38 -7.31
N ASP A 63 -9.39 4.85 -7.22
CA ASP A 63 -10.53 5.59 -6.68
C ASP A 63 -11.22 4.78 -5.58
N GLY A 64 -11.11 5.25 -4.33
CA GLY A 64 -11.89 4.74 -3.20
C GLY A 64 -11.78 3.24 -2.88
N GLY A 65 -10.75 2.53 -3.36
CA GLY A 65 -10.62 1.07 -3.22
C GLY A 65 -10.75 0.29 -4.52
N GLU A 66 -10.75 0.99 -5.66
CA GLU A 66 -10.88 0.39 -6.99
C GLU A 66 -9.74 0.79 -7.92
N ILE A 67 -9.26 -0.18 -8.70
CA ILE A 67 -8.32 0.06 -9.79
C ILE A 67 -9.15 0.12 -11.08
N CYS A 68 -9.46 1.34 -11.51
CA CYS A 68 -10.27 1.59 -12.69
C CYS A 68 -9.41 2.14 -13.84
N ASN A 69 -9.86 1.92 -15.07
CA ASN A 69 -9.32 2.68 -16.21
C ASN A 69 -9.81 4.12 -16.08
N ALA A 70 -8.93 5.09 -16.29
CA ALA A 70 -9.32 6.50 -16.32
C ALA A 70 -10.50 6.71 -17.29
N PRO A 71 -11.56 7.45 -16.90
CA PRO A 71 -12.65 7.77 -17.80
C PRO A 71 -12.11 8.60 -18.98
N LYS A 72 -12.60 8.32 -20.20
CA LYS A 72 -12.14 8.98 -21.44
C LYS A 72 -12.53 10.47 -21.55
N GLU A 73 -13.24 11.01 -20.56
CA GLU A 73 -13.59 12.42 -20.42
C GLU A 73 -13.97 12.71 -18.96
N ASN A 74 -13.85 13.98 -18.52
CA ASN A 74 -14.10 14.49 -17.15
C ASN A 74 -15.54 14.19 -16.64
N THR A 75 -15.81 12.93 -16.33
CA THR A 75 -17.11 12.48 -15.81
C THR A 75 -16.93 12.04 -14.36
N VAL A 76 -17.66 12.71 -13.48
CA VAL A 76 -17.71 12.49 -12.03
C VAL A 76 -18.00 11.01 -11.74
N VAL A 77 -17.17 10.41 -10.88
CA VAL A 77 -17.27 9.00 -10.53
C VAL A 77 -18.51 8.79 -9.66
N ASN A 78 -19.46 7.99 -10.14
CA ASN A 78 -20.74 7.77 -9.48
C ASN A 78 -20.63 6.69 -8.38
N GLN A 79 -21.36 6.94 -7.29
CA GLN A 79 -21.29 6.24 -6.00
C GLN A 79 -21.59 4.73 -6.04
N ASP A 80 -22.29 4.25 -7.07
CA ASP A 80 -22.65 2.83 -7.24
C ASP A 80 -21.47 1.95 -7.68
N MET A 81 -20.44 2.54 -8.32
CA MET A 81 -19.25 1.82 -8.77
C MET A 81 -18.40 1.34 -7.59
N LEU A 82 -18.31 2.13 -6.50
CA LEU A 82 -17.48 1.93 -5.29
C LEU A 82 -17.72 0.58 -4.56
N THR A 83 -18.89 -0.03 -4.76
CA THR A 83 -19.27 -1.29 -4.13
C THR A 83 -18.78 -2.53 -4.90
N GLN A 84 -18.45 -2.40 -6.19
CA GLN A 84 -18.13 -3.55 -7.05
C GLN A 84 -16.64 -3.91 -7.11
N SER A 85 -15.73 -3.00 -6.78
CA SER A 85 -14.29 -3.21 -6.87
C SER A 85 -13.51 -3.09 -5.55
N THR A 86 -14.11 -2.60 -4.47
CA THR A 86 -13.72 -3.09 -3.12
C THR A 86 -13.86 -4.62 -3.06
N GLU A 87 -14.85 -5.17 -3.77
CA GLU A 87 -14.99 -6.61 -3.99
C GLU A 87 -13.94 -7.17 -4.96
N LYS A 88 -13.42 -6.45 -5.95
CA LYS A 88 -12.31 -6.94 -6.80
C LYS A 88 -10.99 -7.01 -6.04
N ASP A 89 -10.68 -6.04 -5.20
CA ASP A 89 -9.46 -6.10 -4.37
C ASP A 89 -9.56 -7.18 -3.29
N LYS A 90 -10.76 -7.38 -2.71
CA LYS A 90 -11.05 -8.54 -1.85
C LYS A 90 -10.96 -9.86 -2.63
N GLN A 91 -11.60 -9.98 -3.79
CA GLN A 91 -11.55 -11.16 -4.66
C GLN A 91 -10.11 -11.47 -5.09
N ARG A 92 -9.30 -10.45 -5.43
CA ARG A 92 -7.88 -10.64 -5.76
C ARG A 92 -7.11 -11.13 -4.56
N ARG A 93 -7.38 -10.60 -3.36
CA ARG A 93 -6.76 -11.05 -2.12
C ARG A 93 -7.15 -12.48 -1.79
N GLU A 94 -8.42 -12.86 -1.96
CA GLU A 94 -8.96 -14.22 -1.74
C GLU A 94 -8.44 -15.22 -2.78
N LEU A 95 -8.50 -14.90 -4.07
CA LEU A 95 -7.92 -15.71 -5.14
C LEU A 95 -6.42 -15.95 -4.92
N MET A 96 -5.71 -14.94 -4.42
CA MET A 96 -4.30 -15.09 -4.07
C MET A 96 -4.09 -15.95 -2.83
N LYS A 97 -4.97 -15.87 -1.82
CA LYS A 97 -4.93 -16.78 -0.65
C LYS A 97 -5.16 -18.22 -1.07
N GLU A 98 -6.13 -18.46 -1.95
CA GLU A 98 -6.44 -19.78 -2.50
C GLU A 98 -5.27 -20.34 -3.31
N ARG A 99 -4.76 -19.56 -4.29
CA ARG A 99 -3.64 -19.99 -5.16
C ARG A 99 -2.34 -20.25 -4.39
N THR A 100 -2.13 -19.54 -3.29
CA THR A 100 -0.90 -19.66 -2.50
C THR A 100 -1.07 -20.57 -1.28
N LYS A 101 -2.19 -21.29 -1.16
CA LYS A 101 -2.52 -22.17 -0.01
C LYS A 101 -2.33 -21.45 1.34
N GLY A 102 -2.70 -20.17 1.40
CA GLY A 102 -2.61 -19.35 2.61
C GLY A 102 -1.22 -18.80 2.96
N VAL A 103 -0.18 -19.07 2.16
CA VAL A 103 1.17 -18.52 2.41
C VAL A 103 1.18 -17.00 2.29
N HIS A 104 0.30 -16.44 1.45
CA HIS A 104 0.20 -15.00 1.25
C HIS A 104 -1.18 -14.49 1.68
N SER A 105 -1.31 -14.18 2.98
CA SER A 105 -2.51 -13.58 3.60
C SER A 105 -2.57 -12.06 3.47
#